data_AF-D6XCA8-F1
#
_entry.id   AF-D6XCA8-F1
#
_cell.length_a   1.000
_cell.length_b   1.000
_cell.length_c   1.000
_cell.angle_alpha   90.00
_cell.angle_beta   90.00
_cell.angle_gamma   90.00
#
_symmetry.space_group_name_H-M   'P 1'
#
loop_
_entity.id
_entity.type
_entity.pdbx_description
1 polymer ?
#
loop_
_entity_poly.entity_id
_entity_poly.type
_entity_poly.pdbx_seq_one_letter_code
_entity_poly.pdbx_strand_id
1 'polypeptide(L)'
;MINFYDQDARMGMHRDSDEKSDAPVVSLSLGDTCVFRFGNPETRTKPYTDVELRSGDLFVFGGPSRLAYHGVPRVHPGTAPPELGLTGRLNITLRVSGL
;
A
#
# COMPACT_ATOMS: atom_id res chain seq x y z
N MET A 1 0.67 -10.57 -4.04
CA MET A 1 -0.30 -10.56 -2.92
C MET A 1 -1.45 -9.63 -3.30
N ILE A 2 -2.69 -9.96 -2.91
CA ILE A 2 -3.87 -9.12 -3.15
C ILE A 2 -4.53 -8.85 -1.80
N ASN A 3 -4.71 -7.57 -1.45
CA ASN A 3 -5.43 -7.15 -0.25
C ASN A 3 -6.74 -6.48 -0.65
N PHE A 4 -7.83 -6.83 0.03
CA PHE A 4 -9.11 -6.13 -0.05
C PHE A 4 -9.36 -5.35 1.24
N TYR A 5 -9.86 -4.12 1.10
CA TYR A 5 -10.22 -3.23 2.19
C TYR A 5 -11.65 -2.78 1.98
N ASP A 6 -12.52 -3.07 2.95
CA ASP A 6 -13.80 -2.40 3.05
C ASP A 6 -13.64 -0.98 3.64
N GLN A 7 -14.75 -0.33 3.96
CA GLN A 7 -14.80 1.06 4.44
C GLN A 7 -14.11 1.26 5.80
N ASP A 8 -14.09 0.21 6.63
CA ASP A 8 -13.56 0.25 8.01
C ASP A 8 -12.21 -0.44 8.13
N ALA A 9 -11.81 -1.22 7.13
CA ALA A 9 -10.52 -1.91 7.09
C ALA A 9 -9.34 -0.95 7.18
N ARG A 10 -8.36 -1.30 8.00
CA ARG A 10 -7.11 -0.57 8.22
C ARG A 10 -5.94 -1.53 8.20
N MET A 11 -4.77 -1.02 7.86
CA MET A 11 -3.51 -1.75 8.00
C MET A 11 -2.51 -0.90 8.76
N GLY A 12 -2.07 -1.41 9.91
CA GLY A 12 -1.03 -0.76 10.72
C GLY A 12 0.31 -0.69 9.99
N MET A 13 1.22 0.13 10.52
CA MET A 13 2.58 0.22 10.00
C MET A 13 3.24 -1.15 10.03
N HIS A 14 3.70 -1.65 8.89
CA HIS A 14 4.39 -2.93 8.72
C HIS A 14 5.42 -2.78 7.61
N ARG A 15 6.25 -3.80 7.37
CA ARG A 15 7.20 -3.82 6.26
C ARG A 15 7.17 -5.18 5.60
N ASP A 16 7.56 -5.20 4.33
CA ASP A 16 7.69 -6.44 3.55
C ASP A 16 9.11 -7.00 3.73
N SER A 17 9.28 -7.92 4.69
CA SER A 17 10.58 -8.51 5.08
C SER A 17 10.69 -10.02 4.88
N ASP A 18 9.66 -10.65 4.32
CA ASP A 18 9.64 -12.11 4.14
C ASP A 18 10.37 -12.55 2.86
N GLU A 19 10.67 -11.60 1.95
CA GLU A 19 11.35 -11.90 0.68
C GLU A 19 12.88 -11.92 0.82
N LYS A 20 13.53 -12.83 0.07
CA LYS A 20 14.99 -12.87 -0.10
C LYS A 20 15.41 -12.13 -1.37
N SER A 21 14.94 -10.90 -1.53
CA SER A 21 15.24 -10.08 -2.70
C SER A 21 15.20 -8.59 -2.39
N ASP A 22 16.19 -7.87 -2.90
CA ASP A 22 16.28 -6.41 -2.83
C ASP A 22 15.48 -5.71 -3.95
N ALA A 23 14.81 -6.48 -4.82
CA ALA A 23 13.94 -5.94 -5.86
C ALA A 23 12.83 -5.09 -5.25
N PRO A 24 12.39 -4.00 -5.90
CA PRO A 24 11.39 -3.10 -5.36
C PRO A 24 10.04 -3.79 -5.13
N VAL A 25 9.26 -3.20 -4.23
CA VAL A 25 7.84 -3.51 -4.08
C VAL A 25 7.05 -2.56 -4.97
N VAL A 26 6.11 -3.12 -5.74
CA VAL A 26 5.18 -2.35 -6.57
C VAL A 26 3.77 -2.58 -6.04
N SER A 27 3.06 -1.50 -5.72
CA SER A 27 1.70 -1.55 -5.17
C SER A 27 0.74 -0.80 -6.10
N LEU A 28 -0.19 -1.53 -6.72
CA LEU A 28 -1.25 -0.98 -7.55
C LEU A 28 -2.55 -0.84 -6.75
N SER A 29 -3.15 0.35 -6.78
CA SER A 29 -4.42 0.65 -6.12
C SER A 29 -5.58 0.61 -7.11
N LEU A 30 -6.68 -0.02 -6.73
CA LEU A 30 -7.94 -0.07 -7.50
C LEU A 30 -9.12 0.16 -6.55
N GLY A 31 -10.11 0.94 -6.98
CA GLY A 31 -11.31 1.23 -6.18
C GLY A 31 -11.15 2.46 -5.28
N ASP A 32 -11.68 2.38 -4.07
CA ASP A 32 -11.73 3.52 -3.16
C ASP A 32 -10.32 4.05 -2.83
N THR A 33 -10.20 5.37 -2.80
CA THR A 33 -9.00 6.11 -2.43
C THR A 33 -8.59 5.75 -1.00
N CYS A 34 -7.30 5.63 -0.73
CA CYS A 34 -6.81 5.48 0.64
C CYS A 34 -5.78 6.54 1.01
N VAL A 35 -5.63 6.76 2.31
CA VAL A 35 -4.41 7.34 2.86
C VAL A 35 -3.40 6.20 2.97
N PHE A 36 -2.30 6.33 2.25
CA PHE A 36 -1.13 5.48 2.39
C PHE A 36 -0.08 6.20 3.21
N ARG A 37 0.30 5.61 4.34
CA ARG A 37 1.33 6.16 5.22
C ARG A 37 2.65 5.50 4.89
N PHE A 38 3.61 6.27 4.39
CA PHE A 38 4.93 5.80 4.05
C PHE A 38 5.97 6.35 5.03
N GLY A 39 6.62 5.47 5.78
CA GLY A 39 7.59 5.78 6.81
C GLY A 39 9.03 5.60 6.36
N ASN A 40 9.83 5.07 7.26
CA ASN A 40 11.27 4.86 7.12
C ASN A 40 11.64 3.40 7.44
N PRO A 41 12.85 2.92 7.10
CA PRO A 41 13.28 1.55 7.40
C PRO A 41 13.57 1.27 8.88
N GLU A 42 13.84 2.30 9.69
CA GLU A 42 14.37 2.15 11.05
C GLU A 42 13.28 1.91 12.10
N THR A 43 12.13 2.59 11.99
CA THR A 43 11.07 2.55 13.00
C THR A 43 9.66 2.56 12.40
N ARG A 44 8.71 1.96 13.15
CA ARG A 44 7.27 1.99 12.86
C ARG A 44 6.62 3.35 13.12
N THR A 45 7.37 4.29 13.71
CA THR A 45 6.88 5.61 14.12
C THR A 45 7.41 6.70 13.16
N LYS A 46 7.25 7.97 13.53
CA LYS A 46 7.70 9.11 12.71
C LYS A 46 9.23 9.10 12.48
N PRO A 47 9.71 9.70 11.37
CA PRO A 47 8.93 10.43 10.36
C PRO A 47 8.21 9.50 9.38
N TYR A 48 7.03 9.95 8.93
CA TYR A 48 6.28 9.36 7.83
C TYR A 48 5.58 10.45 7.03
N THR A 49 5.26 10.15 5.78
CA THR A 49 4.48 10.98 4.87
C THR A 49 3.18 10.25 4.54
N ASP A 50 2.06 10.94 4.67
CA ASP A 50 0.77 10.43 4.21
C ASP A 50 0.56 10.89 2.75
N VAL A 51 0.21 9.96 1.88
CA VAL A 51 -0.03 10.16 0.46
C VAL A 51 -1.41 9.58 0.12
N GLU A 52 -2.23 10.30 -0.62
CA GLU A 52 -3.48 9.73 -1.15
C GLU A 52 -3.16 8.85 -2.36
N LEU A 53 -3.62 7.60 -2.34
CA LEU A 53 -3.58 6.71 -3.49
C LEU A 53 -5.01 6.46 -3.99
N ARG A 54 -5.27 6.85 -5.23
CA ARG A 54 -6.55 6.72 -5.93
C ARG A 54 -6.54 5.47 -6.82
N SER A 55 -7.72 5.11 -7.34
CA SER A 55 -7.82 4.03 -8.31
C SER A 55 -6.93 4.32 -9.53
N GLY A 56 -6.07 3.36 -9.89
CA GLY A 56 -5.12 3.47 -10.98
C GLY A 56 -3.70 3.88 -10.55
N ASP A 57 -3.51 4.38 -9.33
CA ASP A 57 -2.19 4.78 -8.87
C ASP A 57 -1.28 3.57 -8.60
N LEU A 58 -0.01 3.71 -9.01
CA LEU A 58 1.07 2.82 -8.62
C LEU A 58 2.00 3.53 -7.64
N PHE A 59 2.34 2.84 -6.55
CA PHE A 59 3.36 3.26 -5.61
C PHE A 59 4.51 2.24 -5.60
N VAL A 60 5.74 2.72 -5.79
CA VAL A 60 6.93 1.88 -5.91
C VAL A 60 7.96 2.32 -4.88
N PHE A 61 8.48 1.36 -4.12
CA PHE A 61 9.57 1.61 -3.17
C PHE A 61 10.59 0.48 -3.21
N GLY A 62 11.87 0.86 -3.24
CA GLY A 62 13.01 -0.05 -3.35
C GLY A 62 14.29 0.65 -2.90
N GLY A 63 15.44 0.00 -3.14
CA GLY A 63 16.73 0.52 -2.71
C GLY A 63 16.74 0.83 -1.20
N PRO A 64 17.22 2.01 -0.76
CA PRO A 64 17.22 2.38 0.66
C PRO A 64 15.84 2.29 1.34
N SER A 65 14.76 2.47 0.57
CA SER A 65 13.39 2.43 1.09
C SER A 65 12.74 1.06 0.99
N ARG A 66 13.44 0.02 0.53
CA ARG A 66 12.87 -1.33 0.29
C ARG A 66 12.22 -1.93 1.53
N LEU A 67 12.75 -1.61 2.71
CA LEU A 67 12.27 -2.09 4.00
C LEU A 67 11.53 -1.01 4.80
N ALA A 68 11.09 0.08 4.15
CA ALA A 68 10.37 1.15 4.80
C ALA A 68 9.05 0.64 5.40
N TYR A 69 8.79 1.02 6.65
CA TYR A 69 7.50 0.77 7.27
C TYR A 69 6.41 1.57 6.56
N HIS A 70 5.28 0.94 6.27
CA HIS A 70 4.15 1.56 5.61
C HIS A 70 2.82 0.95 6.04
N GLY A 71 1.71 1.61 5.74
CA GLY A 71 0.39 1.14 6.11
C GLY A 71 -0.74 1.92 5.46
N VAL A 72 -1.97 1.54 5.79
CA VAL A 72 -3.21 2.15 5.29
C VAL A 72 -4.06 2.60 6.49
N PRO A 73 -3.87 3.84 6.98
CA PRO A 73 -4.62 4.34 8.15
C PRO A 73 -6.08 4.68 7.87
N ARG A 74 -6.49 4.80 6.59
CA ARG A 74 -7.86 5.17 6.21
C ARG A 74 -8.15 4.80 4.76
N VAL A 75 -9.37 4.35 4.50
CA VAL A 75 -9.99 4.27 3.16
C VAL A 75 -11.10 5.32 3.09
N HIS A 76 -11.31 5.93 1.92
CA HIS A 76 -12.33 6.93 1.65
C HIS A 76 -13.46 6.30 0.82
N PRO A 77 -14.57 5.89 1.45
CA PRO A 77 -15.64 5.18 0.76
C PRO A 77 -16.30 6.00 -0.35
N GLY A 78 -16.73 5.33 -1.41
CA GLY A 78 -17.51 5.94 -2.50
C GLY A 78 -16.67 6.83 -3.42
N THR A 79 -15.35 6.63 -3.45
CA THR A 79 -14.43 7.37 -4.33
C THR A 79 -13.93 6.51 -5.50
N ALA A 80 -14.28 5.23 -5.54
CA ALA A 80 -14.02 4.35 -6.66
C ALA A 80 -14.66 4.86 -7.97
N PRO A 81 -13.98 4.74 -9.12
CA PRO A 81 -14.59 5.00 -10.43
C PRO A 81 -15.80 4.06 -10.66
N PRO A 82 -16.99 4.58 -11.03
CA PRO A 82 -18.19 3.76 -11.18
C PRO A 82 -18.04 2.60 -12.17
N GLU A 83 -17.27 2.79 -13.24
CA GLU A 83 -17.01 1.79 -14.28
C GLU A 83 -16.26 0.55 -13.77
N LEU A 84 -15.58 0.65 -12.62
CA LEU A 84 -14.89 -0.49 -12.01
C LEU A 84 -15.87 -1.46 -11.33
N GLY A 85 -17.08 -1.01 -10.99
CA GLY A 85 -18.09 -1.84 -10.31
C GLY A 85 -17.67 -2.35 -8.93
N LEU A 86 -16.62 -1.78 -8.34
CA LEU A 86 -16.01 -2.20 -7.07
C LEU A 86 -16.47 -1.27 -5.95
N THR A 87 -16.96 -1.86 -4.85
CA THR A 87 -17.14 -1.16 -3.56
C THR A 87 -16.01 -1.55 -2.63
N GLY A 88 -15.29 -0.57 -2.08
CA GLY A 88 -14.05 -0.79 -1.34
C GLY A 88 -12.81 -0.66 -2.21
N ARG A 89 -11.67 -1.11 -1.68
CA ARG A 89 -10.36 -0.96 -2.29
C ARG A 89 -9.65 -2.29 -2.44
N LEU A 90 -9.07 -2.51 -3.62
CA LEU A 90 -8.10 -3.57 -3.87
C LEU A 90 -6.69 -2.98 -3.96
N ASN A 91 -5.74 -3.71 -3.38
CA ASN A 91 -4.32 -3.43 -3.52
C ASN A 91 -3.61 -4.68 -4.04
N ILE A 92 -2.98 -4.55 -5.21
CA ILE A 92 -2.19 -5.63 -5.80
C ILE A 92 -0.71 -5.31 -5.56
N THR A 93 -0.08 -6.10 -4.69
CA THR A 93 1.34 -5.95 -4.37
C THR A 93 2.16 -6.99 -5.13
N LEU A 94 3.02 -6.52 -6.02
CA LEU A 94 4.00 -7.32 -6.75
C LEU A 94 5.37 -7.23 -6.08
N ARG A 95 5.98 -8.40 -5.86
CA ARG A 95 7.26 -8.57 -5.17
C ARG A 95 7.99 -9.77 -5.78
N VAL A 96 9.32 -9.74 -5.76
CA VAL A 96 10.15 -10.92 -6.06
C VAL A 96 10.45 -11.64 -4.76
N SER A 97 10.05 -12.91 -4.63
CA SER A 97 10.23 -13.68 -3.40
C SER A 97 11.69 -14.10 -3.16
N GLY A 98 12.45 -14.32 -4.23
CA GLY A 98 13.82 -14.84 -4.15
C GLY A 98 13.91 -16.35 -3.82
N LEU A 99 12.81 -17.08 -4.04
CA LEU A 99 12.79 -18.55 -4.03
C LEU A 99 13.15 -19.12 -5.41
#